data_AF-A0A921ZQF5-F1
#
_entry.id   AF-A0A921ZQF5-F1
#
_cell.length_a   1.000
_cell.length_b   1.000
_cell.length_c   1.000
_cell.angle_alpha   90.00
_cell.angle_beta   90.00
_cell.angle_gamma   90.00
#
_symmetry.space_group_name_H-M   'P 1'
#
loop_
_entity.id
_entity.type
_entity.pdbx_description
1 polymer ?
#
loop_
_entity_poly.entity_id
_entity_poly.type
_entity_poly.pdbx_seq_one_letter_code
_entity_poly.pdbx_strand_id
1 'polypeptide(L)'
;MSFRFKLHVILLFWLCLEVYSAPRKPRLSVADDTYSTYFLRNIKGSPGTYSYGYDISDPVSGNIQFRSEERYSNGTVVGSYGYVDAVGIPHTYRYVADENGYRLFIYIYMSNVLHNYTNSF
;
A
#
# COMPACT_ATOMS: atom_id res chain seq x y z
N MET A 1 -20.72 23.24 45.05
CA MET A 1 -19.82 22.43 44.18
C MET A 1 -18.48 23.14 44.08
N SER A 2 -17.40 22.54 44.60
CA SER A 2 -16.11 23.21 44.87
C SER A 2 -15.35 23.60 43.60
N PHE A 3 -14.82 24.83 43.55
CA PHE A 3 -14.03 25.40 42.46
C PHE A 3 -12.83 24.54 42.05
N ARG A 4 -12.25 23.80 43.01
CA ARG A 4 -11.09 22.92 42.77
C ARG A 4 -11.43 21.72 41.89
N PHE A 5 -12.68 21.28 41.85
CA PHE A 5 -13.12 20.16 41.01
C PHE A 5 -13.28 20.58 39.54
N LYS A 6 -13.74 21.82 39.29
CA LYS A 6 -13.91 22.35 37.93
C LYS A 6 -12.56 22.57 37.22
N LEU A 7 -11.51 22.96 37.94
CA LEU A 7 -10.17 23.19 37.37
C LEU A 7 -9.51 21.89 36.84
N HIS A 8 -9.68 20.77 37.55
CA HIS A 8 -9.10 19.49 37.14
C HIS A 8 -9.79 18.90 35.91
N VAL A 9 -11.10 19.10 35.77
CA VAL A 9 -11.88 18.64 34.60
C VAL A 9 -11.48 19.41 33.34
N ILE A 10 -11.17 20.71 33.46
CA ILE A 10 -10.74 21.54 32.32
C ILE A 10 -9.31 21.18 31.86
N LEU A 11 -8.41 20.87 32.78
CA LEU A 11 -7.04 20.44 32.47
C LEU A 11 -6.98 19.08 31.76
N LEU A 12 -7.84 18.13 32.14
CA LEU A 12 -7.96 16.84 31.47
C LEU A 12 -8.57 16.97 30.06
N PHE A 13 -9.44 17.95 29.85
CA PHE A 13 -10.00 18.23 28.52
C PHE A 13 -8.99 18.88 27.57
N TRP A 14 -8.05 19.66 28.10
CA TRP A 14 -6.94 20.24 27.33
C TRP A 14 -5.87 19.20 26.95
N LEU A 15 -5.64 18.20 27.80
CA LEU A 15 -4.65 17.15 27.54
C LEU A 15 -5.07 16.16 26.43
N CYS A 16 -6.34 16.16 26.01
CA CYS A 16 -6.88 15.17 25.08
C CYS A 16 -7.05 15.70 23.63
N LEU A 17 -6.78 16.99 23.38
CA LEU A 17 -7.04 17.63 22.08
C LEU A 17 -5.83 17.77 21.15
N GLU A 18 -4.63 17.36 21.56
CA GLU A 18 -3.48 17.33 20.64
C GLU A 18 -3.35 15.97 19.95
N VAL A 19 -4.36 15.60 19.15
CA VAL A 19 -4.11 14.72 18.00
C VAL A 19 -3.43 15.59 16.94
N TYR A 20 -2.15 15.88 17.14
CA TYR A 20 -1.33 16.52 16.13
C TYR A 20 -1.14 15.50 15.00
N SER A 21 -2.02 15.55 13.99
CA SER A 21 -1.69 14.91 12.72
C SER A 21 -0.47 15.65 12.19
N ALA A 22 0.71 15.00 12.30
CA ALA A 22 1.93 15.53 11.73
C ALA A 22 1.65 15.94 10.27
N PRO A 23 2.07 17.14 9.83
CA PRO A 23 1.82 17.60 8.48
C PRO A 23 2.41 16.56 7.52
N ARG A 24 1.54 15.83 6.81
CA ARG A 24 1.99 14.91 5.76
C ARG A 24 2.52 15.79 4.64
N LYS A 25 3.84 15.93 4.56
CA LYS A 25 4.46 16.49 3.36
C LYS A 25 3.98 15.64 2.18
N PRO A 26 3.34 16.21 1.15
CA PRO A 26 2.97 15.46 -0.04
C PRO A 26 4.24 14.84 -0.62
N ARG A 27 4.26 13.51 -0.71
CA ARG A 27 5.45 12.76 -1.15
C ARG A 27 5.53 12.62 -2.67
N LEU A 28 5.19 13.69 -3.38
CA LEU A 28 5.60 13.86 -4.77
C LEU A 28 6.80 14.80 -4.77
N SER A 29 7.97 14.28 -4.38
CA SER A 29 9.21 14.88 -4.86
C SER A 29 9.32 14.52 -6.34
N VAL A 30 9.55 15.54 -7.15
CA VAL A 30 10.11 15.41 -8.50
C VAL A 30 11.19 14.33 -8.44
N ALA A 31 11.00 13.23 -9.18
CA ALA A 31 11.90 12.09 -9.35
C ALA A 31 13.19 12.15 -8.50
N ASP A 32 13.09 11.72 -7.24
CA ASP A 32 14.30 11.35 -6.50
C ASP A 32 14.80 10.07 -7.17
N ASP A 33 16.01 10.08 -7.72
CA ASP A 33 16.62 8.95 -8.48
C ASP A 33 16.82 7.69 -7.60
N THR A 34 16.41 7.75 -6.35
CA THR A 34 16.50 6.67 -5.36
C THR A 34 15.48 5.55 -5.59
N TYR A 35 14.40 5.80 -6.35
CA TYR A 35 13.34 4.80 -6.58
C TYR A 35 13.42 4.21 -7.98
N SER A 36 13.42 2.88 -8.06
CA SER A 36 13.32 2.20 -9.35
C SER A 36 11.91 2.41 -9.90
N THR A 37 11.79 3.05 -11.05
CA THR A 37 10.52 3.25 -11.77
C THR A 37 10.71 2.93 -13.24
N TYR A 38 9.71 2.33 -13.87
CA TYR A 38 9.70 2.14 -15.31
C TYR A 38 8.29 2.26 -15.87
N PHE A 39 8.20 2.73 -17.12
CA PHE A 39 6.95 2.82 -17.86
C PHE A 39 7.23 2.61 -19.35
N LEU A 40 6.87 1.43 -19.85
CA LEU A 40 7.02 1.02 -21.23
C LEU A 40 5.65 1.00 -21.90
N ARG A 41 5.57 1.53 -23.12
CA ARG A 41 4.36 1.49 -23.96
C ARG A 41 4.66 0.77 -25.27
N ASN A 42 3.61 0.27 -25.90
CA ASN A 42 3.69 -0.40 -27.20
C ASN A 42 4.74 -1.52 -27.20
N ILE A 43 4.66 -2.41 -26.20
CA ILE A 43 5.56 -3.54 -26.02
C ILE A 43 5.59 -4.34 -27.33
N LYS A 44 6.81 -4.53 -27.87
CA LYS A 44 7.04 -5.21 -29.15
C LYS A 44 6.22 -4.61 -30.32
N GLY A 45 5.99 -3.29 -30.30
CA GLY A 45 5.25 -2.59 -31.35
C GLY A 45 3.73 -2.81 -31.32
N SER A 46 3.18 -3.49 -30.30
CA SER A 46 1.74 -3.75 -30.18
C SER A 46 1.03 -2.54 -29.57
N PRO A 47 0.21 -1.77 -30.32
CA PRO A 47 -0.46 -0.58 -29.80
C PRO A 47 -1.38 -0.92 -28.62
N GLY A 48 -1.41 -0.05 -27.61
CA GLY A 48 -2.28 -0.22 -26.44
C GLY A 48 -1.78 -1.19 -25.36
N THR A 49 -0.61 -1.81 -25.58
CA THR A 49 0.10 -2.57 -24.53
C THR A 49 0.96 -1.62 -23.68
N TYR A 50 1.16 -1.98 -22.41
CA TYR A 50 2.10 -1.29 -21.54
C TYR A 50 2.65 -2.22 -20.47
N SER A 51 3.77 -1.83 -19.87
CA SER A 51 4.29 -2.42 -18.65
C SER A 51 4.84 -1.31 -17.78
N TYR A 52 4.46 -1.28 -16.51
CA TYR A 52 4.96 -0.29 -15.57
C TYR A 52 5.16 -0.87 -14.20
N GLY A 53 6.05 -0.24 -13.45
CA GLY A 53 6.25 -0.58 -12.07
C GLY A 53 7.10 0.42 -11.33
N TYR A 54 7.07 0.28 -10.02
CA TYR A 54 7.92 1.02 -9.11
C TYR A 54 8.30 0.16 -7.90
N ASP A 55 9.42 0.50 -7.29
CA ASP A 55 9.87 0.00 -6.00
C ASP A 55 10.26 1.20 -5.12
N ILE A 56 9.63 1.29 -3.95
CA ILE A 56 9.84 2.33 -2.95
C ILE A 56 10.36 1.66 -1.69
N SER A 57 11.58 2.02 -1.29
CA SER A 57 12.17 1.67 -0.01
C SER A 57 12.74 2.93 0.61
N ASP A 58 12.01 3.51 1.56
CA ASP A 58 12.44 4.70 2.28
C ASP A 58 12.80 4.39 3.75
N PRO A 59 14.09 4.40 4.09
CA PRO A 59 14.55 4.20 5.47
C PRO A 59 14.05 5.27 6.45
N VAL A 60 13.76 6.50 6.00
CA VAL A 60 13.41 7.62 6.89
C VAL A 60 11.96 7.51 7.37
N SER A 61 11.03 7.22 6.46
CA SER A 61 9.62 7.00 6.83
C SER A 61 9.27 5.56 7.17
N GLY A 62 10.14 4.60 6.88
CA GLY A 62 9.83 3.18 6.94
C GLY A 62 8.87 2.71 5.86
N ASN A 63 8.59 3.53 4.83
CA ASN A 63 7.69 3.15 3.75
C ASN A 63 8.38 2.18 2.80
N ILE A 64 7.85 0.97 2.72
CA ILE A 64 8.26 -0.06 1.77
C ILE A 64 7.02 -0.47 0.99
N GLN A 65 7.01 -0.20 -0.31
CA GLN A 65 5.91 -0.55 -1.21
C GLN A 65 6.40 -0.78 -2.64
N PHE A 66 5.70 -1.62 -3.39
CA PHE A 66 6.01 -1.87 -4.79
C PHE A 66 4.75 -2.08 -5.62
N ARG A 67 4.88 -1.89 -6.93
CA ARG A 67 3.87 -2.29 -7.92
C ARG A 67 4.55 -2.69 -9.23
N SER A 68 3.97 -3.69 -9.88
CA SER A 68 4.29 -4.11 -11.24
C SER A 68 3.00 -4.47 -11.96
N GLU A 69 2.81 -3.98 -13.17
CA GLU A 69 1.61 -4.19 -13.97
C GLU A 69 1.95 -4.27 -15.45
N GLU A 70 1.25 -5.14 -16.17
CA GLU A 70 1.35 -5.31 -17.62
C GLU A 70 -0.06 -5.35 -18.21
N ARG A 71 -0.23 -4.69 -19.37
CA ARG A 71 -1.43 -4.78 -20.19
C ARG A 71 -1.12 -5.46 -21.51
N TYR A 72 -1.83 -6.55 -21.78
CA TYR A 72 -1.76 -7.31 -23.02
C TYR A 72 -2.61 -6.68 -24.13
N SER A 73 -2.37 -7.11 -25.36
CA SER A 73 -3.05 -6.61 -26.56
C SER A 73 -4.54 -6.91 -26.58
N ASN A 74 -4.97 -7.98 -25.91
CA ASN A 74 -6.39 -8.31 -25.70
C ASN A 74 -7.06 -7.45 -24.61
N GLY A 75 -6.35 -6.47 -24.03
CA GLY A 75 -6.86 -5.59 -22.98
C GLY A 75 -6.83 -6.18 -21.57
N THR A 76 -6.41 -7.45 -21.42
CA THR A 76 -6.16 -8.06 -20.11
C THR A 76 -5.05 -7.31 -19.40
N VAL A 77 -5.26 -6.97 -18.13
CA VAL A 77 -4.28 -6.36 -17.25
C VAL A 77 -3.92 -7.34 -16.16
N VAL A 78 -2.64 -7.58 -15.94
CA VAL A 78 -2.12 -8.42 -14.86
C VAL A 78 -1.12 -7.62 -14.05
N GLY A 79 -1.05 -7.88 -12.76
CA GLY A 79 -0.04 -7.22 -11.96
C GLY A 79 0.04 -7.73 -10.54
N SER A 80 0.96 -7.13 -9.81
CA SER A 80 1.15 -7.32 -8.38
C SER A 80 1.45 -6.00 -7.70
N TYR A 81 0.98 -5.84 -6.49
CA TYR A 81 1.39 -4.75 -5.61
C TYR A 81 1.56 -5.28 -4.20
N GLY A 82 2.33 -4.56 -3.40
CA GLY A 82 2.50 -4.90 -2.01
C GLY A 82 3.13 -3.77 -1.20
N TYR A 83 3.04 -3.93 0.11
CA TYR A 83 3.61 -3.00 1.08
C TYR A 83 3.92 -3.72 2.38
N VAL A 84 4.79 -3.12 3.19
CA VAL A 84 5.06 -3.57 4.57
C VAL A 84 4.20 -2.75 5.52
N ASP A 85 3.42 -3.41 6.39
CA ASP A 85 2.61 -2.69 7.38
C ASP A 85 3.44 -2.15 8.55
N ALA A 86 2.79 -1.43 9.46
CA ALA A 86 3.46 -0.80 10.61
C ALA A 86 4.09 -1.81 11.60
N VAL A 87 3.70 -3.09 11.54
CA VAL A 87 4.24 -4.17 12.39
C VAL A 87 5.36 -4.92 11.65
N GLY A 88 5.66 -4.55 10.41
CA GLY A 88 6.70 -5.18 9.60
C GLY A 88 6.21 -6.40 8.80
N ILE A 89 4.90 -6.63 8.72
CA ILE A 89 4.35 -7.76 7.97
C ILE A 89 4.19 -7.36 6.50
N PRO A 90 4.78 -8.12 5.55
CA PRO A 90 4.61 -7.85 4.13
C PRO A 90 3.25 -8.34 3.63
N HIS A 91 2.51 -7.46 2.98
CA HIS A 91 1.26 -7.77 2.29
C HIS A 91 1.51 -7.74 0.78
N THR A 92 1.26 -8.87 0.10
CA THR A 92 1.45 -8.99 -1.35
C THR A 92 0.19 -9.49 -2.02
N TYR A 93 -0.20 -8.80 -3.09
CA TYR A 93 -1.38 -9.05 -3.86
C TYR A 93 -1.02 -9.24 -5.32
N ARG A 94 -1.66 -10.19 -5.99
CA ARG A 94 -1.68 -10.32 -7.45
C ARG A 94 -3.09 -10.09 -7.95
N TYR A 95 -3.23 -9.62 -9.17
CA TYR A 95 -4.53 -9.44 -9.77
C TYR A 95 -4.51 -9.68 -11.27
N VAL A 96 -5.70 -10.01 -11.76
CA VAL A 96 -6.06 -10.07 -13.18
C VAL A 96 -7.30 -9.21 -13.37
N ALA A 97 -7.32 -8.37 -14.39
CA ALA A 97 -8.50 -7.69 -14.89
C ALA A 97 -8.68 -8.07 -16.37
N ASP A 98 -9.74 -8.81 -16.67
CA ASP A 98 -10.08 -9.28 -18.01
C ASP A 98 -11.61 -9.24 -18.23
N GLU A 99 -12.09 -9.98 -19.23
CA GLU A 99 -13.53 -10.08 -19.56
C GLU A 99 -14.38 -10.61 -18.39
N ASN A 100 -13.79 -11.38 -17.47
CA ASN A 100 -14.45 -11.90 -16.27
C ASN A 100 -14.35 -10.93 -15.08
N GLY A 101 -13.96 -9.67 -15.32
CA GLY A 101 -13.83 -8.62 -14.31
C GLY A 101 -12.49 -8.65 -13.56
N TYR A 102 -12.46 -7.98 -12.41
CA TYR A 102 -11.27 -7.89 -11.55
C TYR A 102 -11.24 -9.02 -10.53
N ARG A 103 -10.12 -9.73 -10.45
CA ARG A 103 -9.88 -10.79 -9.47
C ARG A 103 -8.55 -10.59 -8.77
N LEU A 104 -8.58 -10.72 -7.44
CA LEU A 104 -7.45 -10.53 -6.54
C LEU A 104 -7.02 -11.87 -5.95
N PHE A 105 -5.71 -12.12 -5.95
CA PHE A 105 -5.08 -13.29 -5.34
C PHE A 105 -4.14 -12.81 -4.23
N ILE A 106 -4.32 -13.33 -3.02
CA ILE A 106 -3.58 -12.93 -1.83
C ILE A 106 -2.56 -14.03 -1.50
N TYR A 107 -1.30 -13.63 -1.27
CA TYR A 107 -0.32 -14.54 -0.65
C TYR A 107 -0.31 -14.27 0.85
N ILE A 108 -1.01 -15.11 1.60
CA ILE A 108 -0.87 -15.12 3.05
C ILE A 108 0.42 -15.89 3.34
N TYR A 109 1.47 -15.21 3.78
CA TYR A 109 2.59 -15.90 4.42
C TYR A 109 2.05 -16.53 5.70
N MET A 110 1.71 -17.81 5.63
CA MET A 110 1.30 -18.57 6.79
C MET A 110 2.49 -18.59 7.74
N SER A 111 2.41 -17.85 8.85
CA SER A 111 3.15 -18.26 10.03
C SER A 111 2.67 -19.67 10.38
N ASN A 112 3.55 -20.53 10.89
CA ASN A 112 3.28 -21.94 11.21
C ASN A 112 2.18 -22.17 12.29
N VAL A 113 1.29 -21.21 12.53
CA VAL A 113 0.25 -21.23 13.56
C VAL A 113 -1.13 -21.60 12.99
N LEU A 114 -1.39 -21.48 11.68
CA LEU A 114 -2.74 -21.65 11.13
C LEU A 114 -2.84 -22.60 9.91
N HIS A 115 -2.22 -23.79 9.96
CA HIS A 115 -2.43 -24.82 8.91
C HIS A 115 -3.86 -25.41 8.89
N ASN A 116 -4.72 -25.08 9.84
CA ASN A 116 -5.99 -25.80 10.04
C ASN A 116 -7.25 -25.16 9.43
N TYR A 117 -7.16 -24.09 8.61
CA TYR A 117 -8.39 -23.39 8.16
C TYR A 117 -8.56 -23.16 6.66
N THR A 118 -7.66 -23.62 5.79
CA THR A 118 -7.79 -23.33 4.34
C THR A 118 -7.69 -24.57 3.46
N ASN A 119 -8.48 -25.60 3.78
CA ASN A 119 -8.85 -26.66 2.85
C ASN A 119 -10.37 -26.87 2.89
N SER A 120 -11.10 -25.86 2.43
CA SER A 120 -12.48 -26.03 1.99
C SER A 120 -12.80 -24.84 1.09
N PHE A 121 -12.66 -25.04 -0.21
CA PHE A 121 -13.57 -24.67 -1.32
C PHE A 121 -12.80 -24.82 -2.63
#